data_AF-A0A5R8QM35-F1
#
_entry.id   AF-A0A5R8QM35-F1
#
_cell.length_a   1.000
_cell.length_b   1.000
_cell.length_c   1.000
_cell.angle_alpha   90.00
_cell.angle_beta   90.00
_cell.angle_gamma   90.00
#
_symmetry.space_group_name_H-M   'P 1'
#
loop_
_entity.id
_entity.type
_entity.pdbx_description
1 polymer ?
#
loop_
_entity_poly.entity_id
_entity_poly.type
_entity_poly.pdbx_seq_one_letter_code
_entity_poly.pdbx_strand_id
1 'polypeptide(L)'
;MKPILIIISLLAFIHDASAHHLDNYDARIRVEANLFAEWFSCKSKKDCALVSVPCRSGLAVNSTHVDDAKEALIRAFPFCLGTSLDDTEAACERRQCVTKPKKDK
;
A
#
# COMPACT_ATOMS: atom_id res chain seq x y z
N MET A 1 -28.75 54.74 -3.04
CA MET A 1 -28.27 53.71 -2.09
C MET A 1 -28.86 52.38 -2.49
N LYS A 2 -28.05 51.43 -2.96
CA LYS A 2 -28.44 50.05 -3.30
C LYS A 2 -27.40 49.11 -2.66
N PRO A 3 -27.79 48.10 -1.87
CA PRO A 3 -26.84 47.18 -1.26
C PRO A 3 -26.35 46.17 -2.29
N ILE A 4 -25.03 46.00 -2.37
CA ILE A 4 -24.37 44.95 -3.16
C ILE A 4 -24.44 43.67 -2.32
N LEU A 5 -25.18 42.68 -2.80
CA LEU A 5 -25.23 41.34 -2.22
C LEU A 5 -23.99 40.56 -2.68
N ILE A 6 -23.03 40.33 -1.79
CA ILE A 6 -21.86 39.48 -2.07
C ILE A 6 -22.25 38.03 -1.75
N ILE A 7 -22.45 37.22 -2.80
CA ILE A 7 -22.62 35.78 -2.67
C ILE A 7 -21.24 35.16 -2.55
N ILE A 8 -20.86 34.78 -1.32
CA ILE A 8 -19.68 33.95 -1.06
C ILE A 8 -20.09 32.50 -1.33
N SER A 9 -19.76 31.97 -2.50
CA SER A 9 -19.87 30.54 -2.77
C SER A 9 -18.85 29.79 -1.91
N LEU A 10 -19.35 29.06 -0.91
CA LEU A 10 -18.58 28.05 -0.18
C LEU A 10 -18.09 26.97 -1.16
N LEU A 11 -16.79 26.96 -1.45
CA LEU A 11 -16.10 25.80 -1.99
C LEU A 11 -16.00 24.76 -0.87
N ALA A 12 -16.89 23.77 -0.88
CA ALA A 12 -16.77 22.60 -0.04
C ALA A 12 -15.58 21.76 -0.55
N PHE A 13 -14.42 21.91 0.09
CA PHE A 13 -13.32 20.97 -0.04
C PHE A 13 -13.73 19.66 0.63
N ILE A 14 -14.32 18.76 -0.16
CA ILE A 14 -14.48 17.36 0.21
C ILE A 14 -13.05 16.80 0.24
N HIS A 15 -12.44 16.81 1.42
CA HIS A 15 -11.17 16.14 1.63
C HIS A 15 -11.46 14.64 1.53
N ASP A 16 -11.02 14.02 0.43
CA ASP A 16 -10.96 12.56 0.32
C ASP A 16 -10.33 12.02 1.61
N ALA A 17 -11.10 11.23 2.36
CA ALA A 17 -10.60 10.42 3.46
C ALA A 17 -9.71 9.33 2.84
N SER A 18 -8.53 9.74 2.39
CA SER A 18 -7.51 8.86 1.86
C SER A 18 -7.05 7.97 3.00
N ALA A 19 -6.99 6.67 2.75
CA ALA A 19 -6.59 5.69 3.73
C ALA A 19 -5.12 5.90 4.15
N HIS A 20 -4.89 6.79 5.12
CA HIS A 20 -3.58 7.20 5.63
C HIS A 20 -2.70 6.05 6.14
N HIS A 21 -3.28 4.86 6.37
CA HIS A 21 -2.53 3.71 6.88
C HIS A 21 -1.49 3.16 5.88
N LEU A 22 -1.61 3.49 4.58
CA LEU A 22 -0.64 3.09 3.56
C LEU A 22 0.46 4.13 3.30
N ASP A 23 0.42 5.30 3.95
CA ASP A 23 1.45 6.32 3.78
C ASP A 23 2.82 5.73 4.19
N ASN A 24 3.75 5.67 3.22
CA ASN A 24 5.07 5.05 3.36
C ASN A 24 5.08 3.58 3.81
N TYR A 25 3.97 2.85 3.65
CA TYR A 25 3.82 1.47 4.12
C TYR A 25 4.91 0.55 3.56
N ASP A 26 5.04 0.50 2.24
CA ASP A 26 6.02 -0.34 1.56
C ASP A 26 7.45 -0.08 2.04
N ALA A 27 7.85 1.19 2.09
CA ALA A 27 9.19 1.58 2.52
C ALA A 27 9.47 1.11 3.96
N ARG A 28 8.49 1.30 4.86
CA ARG A 28 8.61 0.87 6.25
C ARG A 28 8.76 -0.65 6.37
N ILE A 29 7.89 -1.43 5.75
CA ILE A 29 7.95 -2.91 5.84
C ILE A 29 9.24 -3.44 5.24
N ARG A 30 9.70 -2.89 4.11
CA ARG A 30 10.97 -3.26 3.48
C ARG A 30 12.16 -3.08 4.42
N VAL A 31 12.20 -1.97 5.13
CA VAL A 31 13.26 -1.67 6.12
C VAL A 31 13.12 -2.57 7.35
N GLU A 32 11.93 -2.67 7.94
CA GLU A 32 11.68 -3.47 9.15
C GLU A 32 12.02 -4.95 8.95
N ALA A 33 11.69 -5.51 7.79
CA ALA A 33 11.95 -6.91 7.46
C ALA A 33 13.27 -7.13 6.70
N ASN A 34 14.10 -6.09 6.54
CA ASN A 34 15.39 -6.14 5.83
C ASN A 34 15.29 -6.82 4.45
N LEU A 35 14.31 -6.42 3.64
CA LEU A 35 14.02 -7.02 2.34
C LEU A 35 14.91 -6.45 1.25
N PHE A 36 15.31 -7.30 0.31
CA PHE A 36 16.19 -6.91 -0.79
C PHE A 36 15.48 -6.04 -1.82
N ALA A 37 16.13 -4.97 -2.29
CA ALA A 37 15.52 -3.98 -3.18
C ALA A 37 15.11 -4.57 -4.54
N GLU A 38 15.85 -5.55 -5.04
CA GLU A 38 15.58 -6.24 -6.30
C GLU A 38 14.25 -7.00 -6.29
N TRP A 39 13.77 -7.44 -5.11
CA TRP A 39 12.50 -8.15 -4.96
C TRP A 39 11.28 -7.28 -5.31
N PHE A 40 11.47 -5.98 -5.49
CA PHE A 40 10.40 -5.04 -5.78
C PHE A 40 10.43 -4.53 -7.22
N SER A 41 11.30 -5.02 -8.09
CA SER A 41 11.35 -4.57 -9.49
C SER A 41 10.26 -5.24 -10.32
N CYS A 42 9.63 -4.54 -11.27
CA CYS A 42 8.61 -5.11 -12.18
C CYS A 42 8.64 -4.47 -13.57
N LYS A 43 8.10 -5.20 -14.57
CA LYS A 43 7.82 -4.68 -15.92
C LYS A 43 6.33 -4.40 -16.10
N SER A 44 5.47 -5.19 -15.47
CA SER A 44 4.01 -5.07 -15.56
C SER A 44 3.32 -5.49 -14.25
N LYS A 45 2.02 -5.18 -14.11
CA LYS A 45 1.21 -5.62 -12.95
C LYS A 45 1.26 -7.13 -12.73
N LYS A 46 1.39 -7.93 -13.81
CA LYS A 46 1.45 -9.39 -13.73
C LYS A 46 2.70 -9.93 -13.06
N ASP A 47 3.76 -9.11 -12.97
CA ASP A 47 5.00 -9.50 -12.31
C ASP A 47 4.93 -9.26 -10.80
N CYS A 48 3.85 -8.65 -10.29
CA CYS A 48 3.71 -8.35 -8.87
C CYS A 48 2.65 -9.25 -8.24
N ALA A 49 3.00 -9.82 -7.08
CA ALA A 49 2.12 -10.60 -6.23
C ALA A 49 1.99 -9.91 -4.87
N LEU A 50 0.88 -10.16 -4.19
CA LEU A 50 0.67 -9.70 -2.82
C LEU A 50 1.10 -10.80 -1.85
N VAL A 51 2.05 -10.51 -0.96
CA VAL A 51 2.49 -11.41 0.10
C VAL A 51 1.89 -10.96 1.42
N SER A 52 1.32 -11.91 2.16
CA SER A 52 0.73 -11.67 3.48
C SER A 52 1.80 -11.18 4.46
N VAL A 53 1.57 -10.03 5.08
CA VAL A 53 2.35 -9.55 6.22
C VAL A 53 1.53 -9.83 7.49
N PRO A 54 2.05 -10.56 8.49
CA PRO A 54 1.30 -10.83 9.71
C PRO A 54 0.77 -9.55 10.39
N CYS A 55 -0.53 -9.49 10.68
CA CYS A 55 -1.24 -8.39 11.37
C CYS A 55 -1.21 -7.03 10.63
N ARG A 56 -0.90 -7.03 9.35
CA ARG A 56 -0.78 -5.81 8.53
C ARG A 56 -1.40 -6.04 7.16
N SER A 57 -1.47 -5.01 6.33
CA SER A 57 -1.88 -5.14 4.93
C SER A 57 -0.87 -6.00 4.14
N GLY A 58 -1.27 -6.55 2.99
CA GLY A 58 -0.33 -7.28 2.15
C GLY A 58 0.81 -6.39 1.64
N LEU A 59 1.94 -6.99 1.28
CA LEU A 59 3.07 -6.29 0.65
C LEU A 59 3.20 -6.74 -0.80
N ALA A 60 3.24 -5.79 -1.73
CA ALA A 60 3.51 -6.09 -3.13
C ALA A 60 5.01 -6.42 -3.34
N VAL A 61 5.28 -7.59 -3.92
CA VAL A 61 6.62 -8.07 -4.28
C VAL A 61 6.60 -8.63 -5.70
N ASN A 62 7.76 -8.75 -6.31
CA ASN A 62 7.89 -9.46 -7.57
C ASN A 62 7.51 -10.94 -7.36
N SER A 63 6.70 -11.49 -8.27
CA SER A 63 6.20 -12.86 -8.22
C SER A 63 7.30 -13.92 -8.14
N THR A 64 8.51 -13.63 -8.60
CA THR A 64 9.65 -14.56 -8.54
C THR A 64 10.25 -14.70 -7.14
N HIS A 65 9.92 -13.81 -6.20
CA HIS A 65 10.49 -13.76 -4.85
C HIS A 65 9.45 -13.95 -3.74
N VAL A 66 8.27 -14.48 -4.08
CA VAL A 66 7.14 -14.62 -3.14
C VAL A 66 7.50 -15.46 -1.92
N ASP A 67 8.12 -16.62 -2.12
CA ASP A 67 8.45 -17.53 -1.03
C ASP A 67 9.55 -16.97 -0.13
N ASP A 68 10.61 -16.40 -0.72
CA ASP A 68 11.69 -15.73 0.02
C ASP A 68 11.16 -14.55 0.85
N ALA A 69 10.30 -13.72 0.26
CA ALA A 69 9.66 -12.59 0.93
C ALA A 69 8.77 -13.06 2.08
N LYS A 70 7.99 -14.12 1.87
CA LYS A 70 7.13 -14.70 2.93
C LYS A 70 7.96 -15.17 4.12
N GLU A 71 9.05 -15.88 3.88
CA GLU A 71 9.93 -16.36 4.95
C GLU A 71 10.57 -15.20 5.72
N ALA A 72 11.06 -14.18 5.02
CA ALA A 72 11.61 -12.97 5.64
C ALA A 72 10.58 -12.23 6.49
N LEU A 73 9.35 -12.06 5.99
CA LEU A 73 8.27 -11.39 6.71
C LEU A 73 7.81 -12.17 7.95
N ILE A 74 7.72 -13.49 7.88
CA ILE A 74 7.37 -14.32 9.06
C ILE A 74 8.45 -14.19 10.15
N ARG A 75 9.73 -14.18 9.77
CA ARG A 75 10.84 -13.97 10.72
C ARG A 75 10.82 -12.57 11.34
N ALA A 76 10.48 -11.55 10.57
CA ALA A 76 10.42 -10.16 11.04
C ALA A 76 9.21 -9.91 11.96
N PHE A 77 8.10 -10.61 11.75
CA PHE A 77 6.84 -10.40 12.48
C PHE A 77 6.29 -11.69 13.13
N PRO A 78 7.01 -12.33 14.07
CA PRO A 78 6.69 -13.68 14.55
C PRO A 78 5.51 -13.77 15.53
N PHE A 79 5.12 -12.68 16.20
CA PHE A 79 4.15 -12.69 17.31
C PHE A 79 2.78 -12.10 16.95
N CYS A 80 2.28 -12.41 15.77
CA CYS A 80 0.96 -11.99 15.33
C CYS A 80 -0.05 -13.16 15.42
N LEU A 81 -1.14 -12.96 16.15
CA LEU A 81 -2.25 -13.93 16.26
C LEU A 81 -3.36 -13.73 15.20
N GLY A 82 -3.19 -12.75 14.28
CA GLY A 82 -4.13 -12.43 13.22
C GLY A 82 -3.61 -12.75 11.81
N THR A 83 -4.49 -12.72 10.81
CA THR A 83 -4.12 -12.81 9.39
C THR A 83 -3.78 -11.44 8.80
N SER A 84 -3.18 -11.41 7.61
CA SER A 84 -3.07 -10.17 6.83
C SER A 84 -4.44 -9.54 6.60
N LEU A 85 -4.47 -8.22 6.57
CA LEU A 85 -5.63 -7.46 6.10
C LEU A 85 -5.73 -7.62 4.59
N ASP A 86 -6.92 -7.97 4.08
CA ASP A 86 -7.18 -8.17 2.66
C ASP A 86 -7.74 -6.89 2.00
N ASP A 87 -7.15 -5.75 2.36
CA ASP A 87 -7.55 -4.38 2.00
C ASP A 87 -6.69 -3.77 0.87
N THR A 88 -5.75 -4.55 0.33
CA THR A 88 -4.71 -4.06 -0.57
C THR A 88 -4.55 -4.89 -1.84
N GLU A 89 -4.06 -4.28 -2.90
CA GLU A 89 -3.70 -4.95 -4.14
C GLU A 89 -2.26 -4.63 -4.57
N ALA A 90 -1.66 -5.55 -5.33
CA ALA A 90 -0.36 -5.34 -5.94
C ALA A 90 -0.50 -4.59 -7.27
N ALA A 91 0.32 -3.57 -7.47
CA ALA A 91 0.44 -2.84 -8.72
C ALA A 91 1.92 -2.71 -9.14
N CYS A 92 2.15 -2.44 -10.41
CA CYS A 92 3.49 -2.09 -10.93
C CYS A 92 3.50 -0.63 -11.34
N GLU A 93 4.24 0.21 -10.60
CA GLU A 93 4.36 1.64 -10.85
C GLU A 93 5.82 2.04 -10.89
N ARG A 94 6.19 2.85 -11.91
CA ARG A 94 7.57 3.32 -12.07
C ARG A 94 8.61 2.18 -12.00
N ARG A 95 8.27 1.01 -12.56
CA ARG A 95 9.07 -0.24 -12.55
C ARG A 95 9.27 -0.86 -11.16
N GLN A 96 8.39 -0.54 -10.21
CA GLN A 96 8.39 -1.10 -8.87
C GLN A 96 7.03 -1.72 -8.51
N CYS A 97 7.04 -2.88 -7.86
CA CYS A 97 5.88 -3.41 -7.19
C CYS A 97 5.53 -2.49 -6.02
N VAL A 98 4.29 -2.03 -6.00
CA VAL A 98 3.75 -1.13 -4.98
C VAL A 98 2.43 -1.66 -4.44
N THR A 99 2.24 -1.53 -3.13
CA THR A 99 0.98 -1.86 -2.46
C THR A 99 0.01 -0.69 -2.57
N LYS A 100 -1.24 -0.97 -2.97
CA LYS A 100 -2.30 0.03 -3.06
C LYS A 100 -3.53 -0.39 -2.29
N PRO A 101 -4.37 0.54 -1.80
CA PRO A 101 -5.67 0.17 -1.29
C PRO A 101 -6.49 -0.49 -2.40
N LYS A 102 -7.21 -1.55 -2.08
CA LYS A 102 -8.30 -2.00 -2.96
C LYS A 102 -9.33 -0.89 -3.01
N LYS A 103 -9.80 -0.56 -4.21
CA LYS A 103 -11.02 0.25 -4.35
C LYS A 103 -12.18 -0.69 -4.06
N ASP A 104 -12.96 -0.40 -3.02
CA ASP A 104 -14.25 -1.03 -2.84
C ASP A 104 -15.07 -0.78 -4.12
N LYS A 105 -15.61 -1.85 -4.69
CA LYS A 105 -16.43 -1.79 -5.91
C LYS A 105 -17.82 -1.23 -5.60
#